data_AF-A0A842I4H0-F1
#
_entry.id   AF-A0A842I4H0-F1
#
_cell.length_a   1.000
_cell.length_b   1.000
_cell.length_c   1.000
_cell.angle_alpha   90.00
_cell.angle_beta   90.00
_cell.angle_gamma   90.00
#
_symmetry.space_group_name_H-M   'P 1'
#
loop_
_entity.id
_entity.type
_entity.pdbx_description
1 polymer ?
#
loop_
_entity_poly.entity_id
_entity_poly.type
_entity_poly.pdbx_seq_one_letter_code
_entity_poly.pdbx_strand_id
1 'polypeptide(L)'
;MQVGVIGLGSMGFGMASSLLRAGHAVCGADVSEAAVERFRAQGGAQQSITVAAGNLDALVVVVLNAAQVEAVFFGAQGIAPMLKKGAVVLCCVTVAPDFARSVAARCAELGLHYLDAPISGGSVKAAAGKLAIMASGSPEAFAAARPVLDATAETVFELGDSAGMGSAMKAVNQMLAGTHIAAMAEALTFGMTQGIAPETFLKVIPKCAGTSWMLENRAPHVVAGDYTPHSAVDIWPKDLGIVLDAARASKFAAPLTAAALQQFVAASGMGLGREDDAAVAKVYARNAQLSLPGLE
;
A
#
# COMPACT_ATOMS: atom_id res chain seq x y z
N MET A 1 3.74 -15.14 -18.79
CA MET A 1 2.48 -14.39 -19.00
C MET A 1 2.80 -12.99 -19.48
N GLN A 2 1.86 -12.37 -20.20
CA GLN A 2 1.82 -10.94 -20.48
C GLN A 2 1.11 -10.24 -19.30
N VAL A 3 1.82 -9.41 -18.54
CA VAL A 3 1.29 -8.77 -17.33
C VAL A 3 1.34 -7.25 -17.47
N GLY A 4 0.22 -6.59 -17.18
CA GLY A 4 0.16 -5.14 -17.02
C GLY A 4 0.35 -4.75 -15.56
N VAL A 5 1.06 -3.67 -15.29
CA VAL A 5 1.12 -3.05 -13.95
C VAL A 5 0.77 -1.56 -14.08
N ILE A 6 -0.29 -1.13 -13.41
CA ILE A 6 -0.70 0.28 -13.34
C ILE A 6 -0.43 0.81 -11.93
N GLY A 7 0.34 1.89 -11.86
CA GLY A 7 0.91 2.42 -10.63
C GLY A 7 2.34 1.91 -10.43
N LEU A 8 3.31 2.77 -10.70
CA LEU A 8 4.75 2.53 -10.60
C LEU A 8 5.39 3.38 -9.49
N GLY A 9 4.63 3.66 -8.43
CA GLY A 9 5.13 4.16 -7.16
C GLY A 9 5.96 3.11 -6.41
N SER A 10 6.34 3.39 -5.16
CA SER A 10 7.27 2.55 -4.37
C SER A 10 6.89 1.06 -4.32
N MET A 11 5.60 0.75 -4.14
CA MET A 11 5.12 -0.63 -4.08
C MET A 11 4.97 -1.25 -5.48
N GLY A 12 4.28 -0.56 -6.39
CA GLY A 12 3.97 -1.10 -7.71
C GLY A 12 5.19 -1.28 -8.61
N PHE A 13 6.19 -0.40 -8.51
CA PHE A 13 7.47 -0.57 -9.18
C PHE A 13 8.21 -1.82 -8.69
N GLY A 14 8.18 -2.08 -7.36
CA GLY A 14 8.75 -3.29 -6.77
C GLY A 14 8.08 -4.56 -7.28
N MET A 15 6.74 -4.58 -7.33
CA MET A 15 5.96 -5.70 -7.89
C MET A 15 6.27 -5.92 -9.37
N ALA A 16 6.29 -4.86 -10.17
CA ALA A 16 6.61 -4.94 -11.60
C ALA A 16 8.02 -5.51 -11.84
N SER A 17 8.99 -5.07 -11.04
CA SER A 17 10.36 -5.58 -11.07
C SER A 17 10.43 -7.06 -10.68
N SER A 18 9.62 -7.50 -9.71
CA SER A 18 9.55 -8.90 -9.32
C SER A 18 8.98 -9.80 -10.40
N LEU A 19 7.93 -9.33 -11.08
CA LEU A 19 7.35 -10.02 -12.22
C LEU A 19 8.36 -10.17 -13.38
N LEU A 20 9.16 -9.14 -13.66
CA LEU A 20 10.25 -9.24 -14.65
C LEU A 20 11.28 -10.32 -14.27
N ARG A 21 11.73 -10.34 -13.01
CA ARG A 21 12.69 -11.35 -12.54
C ARG A 21 12.15 -12.77 -12.57
N ALA A 22 10.85 -12.94 -12.37
CA ALA A 22 10.17 -14.23 -12.52
C ALA A 22 9.95 -14.65 -13.99
N GLY A 23 10.40 -13.84 -14.97
CA GLY A 23 10.35 -14.17 -16.40
C GLY A 23 9.05 -13.79 -17.09
N HIS A 24 8.20 -12.97 -16.46
CA HIS A 24 7.01 -12.43 -17.12
C HIS A 24 7.38 -11.28 -18.07
N ALA A 25 6.61 -11.13 -19.14
CA ALA A 25 6.68 -9.95 -19.99
C ALA A 25 5.76 -8.87 -19.40
N VAL A 26 6.35 -7.79 -18.89
CA VAL A 26 5.62 -6.80 -18.09
C VAL A 26 5.53 -5.46 -18.81
N CYS A 27 4.33 -4.92 -18.96
CA CYS A 27 4.09 -3.55 -19.42
C CYS A 27 3.67 -2.69 -18.23
N GLY A 28 4.36 -1.57 -18.01
CA GLY A 28 4.08 -0.65 -16.91
C GLY A 28 3.40 0.63 -17.38
N ALA A 29 2.51 1.17 -16.55
CA ALA A 29 1.93 2.49 -16.74
C ALA A 29 1.81 3.25 -15.41
N ASP A 30 2.05 4.55 -15.46
CA ASP A 30 1.90 5.48 -14.35
C ASP A 30 1.59 6.88 -14.90
N VAL A 31 1.05 7.77 -14.06
CA VAL A 31 0.87 9.19 -14.41
C VAL A 31 2.22 9.91 -14.50
N SER A 32 3.26 9.38 -13.85
CA SER A 32 4.63 9.86 -13.93
C SER A 32 5.37 9.19 -15.09
N GLU A 33 5.61 9.96 -16.16
CA GLU A 33 6.41 9.51 -17.30
C GLU A 33 7.81 9.03 -16.88
N ALA A 34 8.43 9.74 -15.91
CA ALA A 34 9.73 9.35 -15.38
C ALA A 34 9.72 7.96 -14.71
N ALA A 35 8.61 7.57 -14.07
CA ALA A 35 8.48 6.24 -13.47
C ALA A 35 8.35 5.15 -14.56
N VAL A 36 7.62 5.44 -15.65
CA VAL A 36 7.48 4.55 -16.80
C VAL A 36 8.82 4.36 -17.52
N GLU A 37 9.55 5.43 -17.80
CA GLU A 37 10.87 5.38 -18.45
C GLU A 37 11.88 4.61 -17.59
N ARG A 38 11.89 4.85 -16.27
CA ARG A 38 12.72 4.06 -15.35
C ARG A 38 12.38 2.57 -15.40
N PHE A 39 11.11 2.21 -15.52
CA PHE A 39 10.69 0.81 -15.60
C PHE A 39 11.09 0.18 -16.94
N ARG A 40 10.91 0.90 -18.05
CA ARG A 40 11.36 0.48 -19.39
C ARG A 40 12.85 0.20 -19.42
N ALA A 41 13.66 1.06 -18.78
CA ALA A 41 15.10 0.86 -18.66
C ALA A 41 15.49 -0.42 -17.89
N GLN A 42 14.60 -0.98 -17.06
CA GLN A 42 14.82 -2.25 -16.33
C GLN A 42 14.32 -3.50 -17.09
N GLY A 43 13.94 -3.35 -18.36
CA GLY A 43 13.42 -4.46 -19.18
C GLY A 43 11.90 -4.52 -19.26
N GLY A 44 11.19 -3.51 -18.73
CA GLY A 44 9.77 -3.33 -19.00
C GLY A 44 9.49 -3.13 -20.49
N ALA A 45 8.31 -3.54 -20.93
CA ALA A 45 7.90 -3.44 -22.32
C ALA A 45 7.85 -1.97 -22.79
N GLN A 46 8.33 -1.73 -24.01
CA GLN A 46 8.35 -0.38 -24.61
C GLN A 46 6.96 0.07 -25.08
N GLN A 47 6.12 -0.88 -25.52
CA GLN A 47 4.73 -0.58 -25.90
C GLN A 47 3.91 -0.06 -24.71
N SER A 48 2.92 0.81 -24.97
CA SER A 48 2.00 1.28 -23.94
C SER A 48 1.04 0.17 -23.48
N ILE A 49 0.57 0.27 -22.24
CA ILE A 49 -0.33 -0.73 -21.66
C ILE A 49 -1.68 -0.79 -22.39
N THR A 50 -2.15 0.35 -22.91
CA THR A 50 -3.38 0.46 -23.71
C THR A 50 -3.29 -0.34 -25.01
N VAL A 51 -2.12 -0.34 -25.67
CA VAL A 51 -1.90 -1.13 -26.88
C VAL A 51 -1.77 -2.62 -26.55
N ALA A 52 -1.15 -2.95 -25.42
CA ALA A 52 -0.99 -4.32 -24.97
C ALA A 52 -2.27 -4.94 -24.36
N ALA A 53 -3.27 -4.12 -24.01
CA ALA A 53 -4.40 -4.48 -23.14
C ALA A 53 -5.13 -5.77 -23.58
N GLY A 54 -5.43 -5.89 -24.88
CA GLY A 54 -6.12 -7.06 -25.44
C GLY A 54 -5.32 -8.37 -25.39
N ASN A 55 -4.03 -8.31 -25.07
CA ASN A 55 -3.16 -9.48 -24.95
C ASN A 55 -2.78 -9.82 -23.50
N LEU A 56 -3.09 -8.94 -22.54
CA LEU A 56 -2.72 -9.14 -21.14
C LEU A 56 -3.45 -10.34 -20.55
N ASP A 57 -2.69 -11.25 -19.94
CA ASP A 57 -3.23 -12.36 -19.15
C ASP A 57 -3.65 -11.87 -17.75
N ALA A 58 -2.90 -10.91 -17.21
CA ALA A 58 -3.15 -10.33 -15.89
C ALA A 58 -2.89 -8.82 -15.87
N LEU A 59 -3.62 -8.10 -15.03
CA LEU A 59 -3.44 -6.69 -14.74
C LEU A 59 -3.31 -6.50 -13.22
N VAL A 60 -2.19 -5.96 -12.77
CA VAL A 60 -1.96 -5.58 -11.37
C VAL A 60 -2.16 -4.08 -11.22
N VAL A 61 -2.99 -3.67 -10.27
CA VAL A 61 -3.26 -2.25 -10.00
C VAL A 61 -2.80 -1.86 -8.60
N VAL A 62 -1.87 -0.90 -8.55
CA VAL A 62 -1.23 -0.41 -7.33
C VAL A 62 -1.26 1.12 -7.30
N VAL A 63 -2.48 1.66 -7.27
CA VAL A 63 -2.75 3.11 -7.19
C VAL A 63 -3.14 3.54 -5.77
N LEU A 64 -3.40 4.83 -5.55
CA LEU A 64 -3.55 5.41 -4.21
C LEU A 64 -4.90 5.06 -3.55
N ASN A 65 -6.00 5.18 -4.30
CA ASN A 65 -7.35 5.20 -3.72
C ASN A 65 -8.42 4.66 -4.70
N ALA A 66 -9.63 4.49 -4.18
CA ALA A 66 -10.79 4.01 -4.94
C ALA A 66 -11.13 4.87 -6.16
N ALA A 67 -11.00 6.20 -6.08
CA ALA A 67 -11.27 7.08 -7.22
C ALA A 67 -10.27 6.84 -8.37
N GLN A 68 -9.01 6.55 -8.06
CA GLN A 68 -8.02 6.17 -9.06
C GLN A 68 -8.30 4.78 -9.62
N VAL A 69 -8.78 3.82 -8.81
CA VAL A 69 -9.22 2.51 -9.32
C VAL A 69 -10.38 2.68 -10.31
N GLU A 70 -11.38 3.50 -9.99
CA GLU A 70 -12.49 3.83 -10.89
C GLU A 70 -11.99 4.44 -12.20
N ALA A 71 -11.12 5.45 -12.13
CA ALA A 71 -10.57 6.09 -13.31
C ALA A 71 -9.78 5.10 -14.18
N VAL A 72 -8.96 4.25 -13.56
CA VAL A 72 -8.12 3.25 -14.25
C VAL A 72 -8.97 2.18 -14.93
N PHE A 73 -9.98 1.64 -14.25
CA PHE A 73 -10.79 0.55 -14.82
C PHE A 73 -11.89 1.04 -15.73
N PHE A 74 -12.60 2.08 -15.33
CA PHE A 74 -13.91 2.42 -15.89
C PHE A 74 -14.06 3.89 -16.25
N GLY A 75 -12.98 4.68 -16.17
CA GLY A 75 -12.98 6.06 -16.67
C GLY A 75 -13.15 6.13 -18.19
N ALA A 76 -13.14 7.34 -18.74
CA ALA A 76 -13.27 7.56 -20.19
C ALA A 76 -12.20 6.82 -21.03
N GLN A 77 -11.03 6.56 -20.44
CA GLN A 77 -9.94 5.76 -21.00
C GLN A 77 -9.68 4.50 -20.15
N GLY A 78 -10.71 3.98 -19.50
CA GLY A 78 -10.62 2.85 -18.60
C GLY A 78 -10.11 1.59 -19.32
N ILE A 79 -9.18 0.88 -18.69
CA ILE A 79 -8.52 -0.28 -19.30
C ILE A 79 -9.37 -1.55 -19.24
N ALA A 80 -10.33 -1.66 -18.32
CA ALA A 80 -11.06 -2.91 -18.09
C ALA A 80 -11.81 -3.40 -19.36
N PRO A 81 -12.54 -2.55 -20.10
CA PRO A 81 -13.19 -2.96 -21.36
C PRO A 81 -12.22 -3.36 -22.48
N MET A 82 -10.94 -3.00 -22.36
CA MET A 82 -9.91 -3.30 -23.37
C MET A 82 -9.22 -4.65 -23.12
N LEU A 83 -9.39 -5.23 -21.93
CA LEU A 83 -8.80 -6.52 -21.59
C LEU A 83 -9.53 -7.67 -22.30
N LYS A 84 -8.80 -8.75 -22.58
CA LYS A 84 -9.41 -9.97 -23.10
C LYS A 84 -10.25 -10.67 -22.02
N LYS A 85 -11.33 -11.35 -22.45
CA LYS A 85 -12.12 -12.22 -21.58
C LYS A 85 -11.24 -13.28 -20.91
N GLY A 86 -11.49 -13.54 -19.63
CA GLY A 86 -10.69 -14.44 -18.81
C GLY A 86 -9.37 -13.86 -18.29
N ALA A 87 -9.01 -12.63 -18.65
CA ALA A 87 -7.90 -11.94 -17.99
C ALA A 87 -8.23 -11.69 -16.51
N VAL A 88 -7.22 -11.75 -15.65
CA VAL A 88 -7.38 -11.51 -14.21
C VAL A 88 -6.88 -10.15 -13.80
N VAL A 89 -7.68 -9.45 -13.01
CA VAL A 89 -7.34 -8.16 -12.41
C VAL A 89 -7.05 -8.36 -10.93
N LEU A 90 -5.82 -8.05 -10.52
CA LEU A 90 -5.42 -8.02 -9.11
C LEU A 90 -5.45 -6.56 -8.64
N CYS A 91 -6.42 -6.22 -7.79
CA CYS A 91 -6.49 -4.90 -7.19
C CYS A 91 -5.75 -4.91 -5.85
N CYS A 92 -4.56 -4.30 -5.83
CA CYS A 92 -3.70 -4.25 -4.65
C CYS A 92 -3.89 -2.98 -3.81
N VAL A 93 -4.99 -2.27 -4.03
CA VAL A 93 -5.27 -0.96 -3.43
C VAL A 93 -6.00 -1.13 -2.11
N THR A 94 -5.67 -0.30 -1.12
CA THR A 94 -6.46 -0.23 0.12
C THR A 94 -7.73 0.55 -0.14
N VAL A 95 -8.87 -0.16 -0.13
CA VAL A 95 -10.22 0.35 -0.42
C VAL A 95 -11.23 -0.21 0.59
N ALA A 96 -12.45 0.32 0.57
CA ALA A 96 -13.54 -0.23 1.36
C ALA A 96 -14.00 -1.61 0.81
N PRO A 97 -14.41 -2.56 1.66
CA PRO A 97 -14.88 -3.88 1.22
C PRO A 97 -16.03 -3.83 0.21
N ASP A 98 -17.00 -2.92 0.38
CA ASP A 98 -18.13 -2.76 -0.55
C ASP A 98 -17.68 -2.25 -1.92
N PHE A 99 -16.65 -1.40 -1.96
CA PHE A 99 -16.06 -0.95 -3.21
C PHE A 99 -15.37 -2.11 -3.94
N ALA A 100 -14.60 -2.95 -3.23
CA ALA A 100 -14.01 -4.14 -3.84
C ALA A 100 -15.08 -5.10 -4.42
N ARG A 101 -16.21 -5.27 -3.72
CA ARG A 101 -17.36 -6.05 -4.22
C ARG A 101 -17.97 -5.44 -5.48
N SER A 102 -18.18 -4.12 -5.51
CA SER A 102 -18.78 -3.45 -6.68
C SER A 102 -17.87 -3.53 -7.91
N VAL A 103 -16.56 -3.38 -7.73
CA VAL A 103 -15.58 -3.54 -8.82
C VAL A 103 -15.59 -4.98 -9.34
N ALA A 104 -15.62 -5.98 -8.44
CA ALA A 104 -15.69 -7.39 -8.84
C ALA A 104 -16.92 -7.69 -9.73
N ALA A 105 -18.10 -7.19 -9.35
CA ALA A 105 -19.32 -7.35 -10.13
C ALA A 105 -19.19 -6.75 -11.55
N ARG A 106 -18.64 -5.54 -11.66
CA ARG A 106 -18.44 -4.86 -12.95
C ARG A 106 -17.36 -5.53 -13.81
N CYS A 107 -16.31 -6.07 -13.20
CA CYS A 107 -15.33 -6.90 -13.92
C CYS A 107 -16.00 -8.18 -14.48
N ALA A 108 -16.90 -8.80 -13.72
CA ALA A 108 -17.62 -10.00 -14.17
C ALA A 108 -18.54 -9.72 -15.36
N GLU A 109 -19.21 -8.57 -15.42
CA GLU A 109 -20.00 -8.13 -16.58
C GLU A 109 -19.16 -8.05 -17.88
N LEU A 110 -17.86 -7.77 -17.75
CA LEU A 110 -16.91 -7.75 -18.87
C LEU A 110 -16.27 -9.12 -19.15
N GLY A 111 -16.62 -10.16 -18.38
CA GLY A 111 -16.02 -11.49 -18.49
C GLY A 111 -14.58 -11.55 -17.98
N LEU A 112 -14.22 -10.68 -17.03
CA LEU A 112 -12.91 -10.65 -16.38
C LEU A 112 -12.96 -11.35 -15.02
N HIS A 113 -11.84 -11.94 -14.61
CA HIS A 113 -11.64 -12.35 -13.23
C HIS A 113 -11.14 -11.17 -12.40
N TYR A 114 -11.55 -11.12 -11.13
CA TYR A 114 -11.13 -10.08 -10.20
C TYR A 114 -10.69 -10.68 -8.87
N LEU A 115 -9.55 -10.21 -8.37
CA LEU A 115 -8.99 -10.55 -7.08
C LEU A 115 -8.79 -9.28 -6.26
N ASP A 116 -9.53 -9.15 -5.16
CA ASP A 116 -9.30 -8.13 -4.12
C ASP A 116 -8.09 -8.55 -3.32
N ALA A 117 -6.93 -7.96 -3.62
CA ALA A 117 -5.61 -8.45 -3.20
C ALA A 117 -4.71 -7.37 -2.59
N PRO A 118 -5.17 -6.59 -1.59
CA PRO A 118 -4.33 -5.61 -0.92
C PRO A 118 -3.08 -6.24 -0.30
N ILE A 119 -2.01 -5.45 -0.26
CA ILE A 119 -0.66 -5.90 0.04
C ILE A 119 -0.11 -5.31 1.34
N SER A 120 0.85 -5.99 1.96
CA SER A 120 1.58 -5.55 3.16
C SER A 120 3.05 -5.98 3.12
N GLY A 121 3.93 -5.22 3.79
CA GLY A 121 5.36 -5.53 3.92
C GLY A 121 6.35 -4.45 3.46
N GLY A 122 5.87 -3.38 2.83
CA GLY A 122 6.70 -2.24 2.41
C GLY A 122 7.46 -2.45 1.08
N SER A 123 8.10 -1.38 0.61
CA SER A 123 8.75 -1.32 -0.72
C SER A 123 9.90 -2.31 -0.87
N VAL A 124 10.65 -2.58 0.20
CA VAL A 124 11.74 -3.57 0.22
C VAL A 124 11.21 -4.97 -0.05
N LYS A 125 10.13 -5.39 0.63
CA LYS A 125 9.50 -6.69 0.38
C LYS A 125 8.84 -6.74 -1.01
N ALA A 126 8.24 -5.65 -1.47
CA ALA A 126 7.71 -5.57 -2.85
C ALA A 126 8.82 -5.81 -3.88
N ALA A 127 9.94 -5.10 -3.74
CA ALA A 127 11.07 -5.22 -4.64
C ALA A 127 11.73 -6.59 -4.59
N ALA A 128 11.57 -7.36 -3.52
CA ALA A 128 12.08 -8.73 -3.38
C ALA A 128 11.07 -9.82 -3.78
N GLY A 129 9.83 -9.47 -4.13
CA GLY A 129 8.77 -10.45 -4.39
C GLY A 129 8.30 -11.19 -3.14
N LYS A 130 8.37 -10.53 -1.98
CA LYS A 130 8.12 -11.11 -0.66
C LYS A 130 6.98 -10.45 0.10
N LEU A 131 5.99 -9.94 -0.62
CA LEU A 131 4.84 -9.32 0.02
C LEU A 131 3.99 -10.36 0.76
N ALA A 132 3.30 -9.90 1.80
CA ALA A 132 2.11 -10.56 2.28
C ALA A 132 0.91 -10.02 1.50
N ILE A 133 0.15 -10.89 0.85
CA ILE A 133 -1.04 -10.52 0.07
C ILE A 133 -2.27 -11.08 0.78
N MET A 134 -3.23 -10.21 1.09
CA MET A 134 -4.51 -10.57 1.71
C MET A 134 -5.57 -10.63 0.61
N ALA A 135 -5.68 -11.77 -0.06
CA ALA A 135 -6.46 -11.91 -1.28
C ALA A 135 -7.84 -12.51 -1.01
N SER A 136 -8.86 -12.08 -1.75
CA SER A 136 -10.20 -12.67 -1.74
C SER A 136 -10.83 -12.56 -3.14
N GLY A 137 -11.55 -13.60 -3.56
CA GLY A 137 -12.09 -13.71 -4.92
C GLY A 137 -12.43 -15.15 -5.27
N SER A 138 -13.01 -15.38 -6.45
CA SER A 138 -13.42 -16.73 -6.83
C SER A 138 -12.23 -17.67 -7.01
N PRO A 139 -12.42 -19.01 -6.91
CA PRO A 139 -11.37 -19.98 -7.20
C PRO A 139 -10.73 -19.80 -8.59
N GLU A 140 -11.51 -19.41 -9.59
CA GLU A 140 -11.02 -19.12 -10.95
C GLU A 140 -10.13 -17.89 -10.98
N ALA A 141 -10.47 -16.85 -10.21
CA ALA A 141 -9.62 -15.66 -10.08
C ALA A 141 -8.30 -15.99 -9.40
N PHE A 142 -8.30 -16.80 -8.34
CA PHE A 142 -7.07 -17.30 -7.71
C PHE A 142 -6.23 -18.13 -8.67
N ALA A 143 -6.84 -19.07 -9.40
CA ALA A 143 -6.15 -19.91 -10.36
C ALA A 143 -5.50 -19.08 -11.48
N ALA A 144 -6.24 -18.12 -12.05
CA ALA A 144 -5.72 -17.23 -13.08
C ALA A 144 -4.61 -16.29 -12.56
N ALA A 145 -4.72 -15.84 -11.31
CA ALA A 145 -3.75 -14.95 -10.67
C ALA A 145 -2.49 -15.68 -10.16
N ARG A 146 -2.51 -17.01 -10.06
CA ARG A 146 -1.47 -17.78 -9.35
C ARG A 146 -0.04 -17.45 -9.80
N PRO A 147 0.29 -17.36 -11.09
CA PRO A 147 1.65 -17.04 -11.49
C PRO A 147 2.09 -15.63 -11.08
N VAL A 148 1.17 -14.66 -11.03
CA VAL A 148 1.46 -13.29 -10.55
C VAL A 148 1.66 -13.28 -9.04
N LEU A 149 0.84 -14.03 -8.30
CA LEU A 149 0.95 -14.18 -6.86
C LEU A 149 2.28 -14.84 -6.46
N ASP A 150 2.64 -15.95 -7.10
CA ASP A 150 3.89 -16.68 -6.85
C ASP A 150 5.13 -15.80 -7.15
N ALA A 151 5.04 -14.87 -8.09
CA ALA A 151 6.12 -13.95 -8.44
C ALA A 151 6.26 -12.73 -7.51
N THR A 152 5.23 -12.40 -6.73
CA THR A 152 5.17 -11.13 -5.97
C THR A 152 5.00 -11.29 -4.47
N ALA A 153 4.63 -12.50 -4.01
CA ALA A 153 4.33 -12.78 -2.62
C ALA A 153 5.27 -13.82 -2.00
N GLU A 154 5.61 -13.59 -0.73
CA GLU A 154 6.16 -14.63 0.16
C GLU A 154 5.00 -15.43 0.80
N THR A 155 3.86 -14.78 1.01
CA THR A 155 2.69 -15.41 1.60
C THR A 155 1.43 -14.81 1.00
N VAL A 156 0.53 -15.69 0.54
CA VAL A 156 -0.81 -15.34 0.09
C VAL A 156 -1.79 -15.90 1.11
N PHE A 157 -2.58 -15.02 1.72
CA PHE A 157 -3.74 -15.42 2.51
C PHE A 157 -4.95 -15.42 1.59
N GLU A 158 -5.49 -16.60 1.31
CA GLU A 158 -6.67 -16.78 0.47
C GLU A 158 -7.93 -16.72 1.35
N LEU A 159 -8.65 -15.60 1.30
CA LEU A 159 -9.71 -15.21 2.23
C LEU A 159 -11.08 -15.27 1.55
N GLY A 160 -11.66 -16.46 1.49
CA GLY A 160 -13.01 -16.68 0.98
C GLY A 160 -13.17 -16.49 -0.53
N ASP A 161 -14.32 -16.94 -1.04
CA ASP A 161 -14.54 -17.14 -2.48
C ASP A 161 -15.16 -15.91 -3.19
N SER A 162 -15.12 -14.75 -2.54
CA SER A 162 -15.68 -13.49 -3.08
C SER A 162 -14.88 -12.29 -2.63
N ALA A 163 -14.88 -11.22 -3.43
CA ALA A 163 -14.16 -9.99 -3.13
C ALA A 163 -14.68 -9.30 -1.86
N GLY A 164 -13.79 -8.59 -1.17
CA GLY A 164 -14.09 -7.70 -0.05
C GLY A 164 -13.50 -8.17 1.28
N MET A 165 -13.28 -9.48 1.48
CA MET A 165 -12.62 -9.98 2.70
C MET A 165 -11.15 -9.59 2.76
N GLY A 166 -10.46 -9.53 1.62
CA GLY A 166 -9.09 -9.02 1.50
C GLY A 166 -8.99 -7.57 1.95
N SER A 167 -9.85 -6.71 1.41
CA SER A 167 -9.99 -5.30 1.81
C SER A 167 -10.39 -5.15 3.28
N ALA A 168 -11.28 -5.99 3.80
CA ALA A 168 -11.66 -5.96 5.22
C ALA A 168 -10.49 -6.32 6.14
N MET A 169 -9.74 -7.38 5.80
CA MET A 169 -8.55 -7.77 6.56
C MET A 169 -7.46 -6.71 6.45
N LYS A 170 -7.32 -6.07 5.29
CA LYS A 170 -6.41 -4.94 5.12
C LYS A 170 -6.79 -3.75 6.00
N ALA A 171 -8.08 -3.46 6.17
CA ALA A 171 -8.53 -2.41 7.10
C ALA A 171 -8.11 -2.73 8.54
N VAL A 172 -8.23 -3.99 8.98
CA VAL A 172 -7.72 -4.44 10.29
C VAL A 172 -6.21 -4.23 10.39
N ASN A 173 -5.45 -4.60 9.35
CA ASN A 173 -4.01 -4.36 9.31
C ASN A 173 -3.65 -2.87 9.35
N GLN A 174 -4.35 -2.01 8.61
CA GLN A 174 -4.08 -0.57 8.59
C GLN A 174 -4.47 0.11 9.90
N MET A 175 -5.50 -0.39 10.60
CA MET A 175 -5.85 0.04 11.95
C MET A 175 -4.65 -0.11 12.89
N LEU A 176 -4.05 -1.30 12.93
CA LEU A 176 -2.86 -1.57 13.75
C LEU A 176 -1.66 -0.78 13.24
N ALA A 177 -1.42 -0.77 11.94
CA ALA A 177 -0.24 -0.15 11.37
C ALA A 177 -0.17 1.35 11.65
N GLY A 178 -1.24 2.10 11.39
CA GLY A 178 -1.27 3.55 11.64
C GLY A 178 -1.21 3.88 13.13
N THR A 179 -1.89 3.08 13.96
CA THR A 179 -1.80 3.22 15.43
C THR A 179 -0.38 3.00 15.92
N HIS A 180 0.31 1.96 15.43
CA HIS A 180 1.68 1.66 15.84
C HIS A 180 2.70 2.70 15.38
N ILE A 181 2.53 3.31 14.20
CA ILE A 181 3.41 4.41 13.76
C ILE A 181 3.20 5.64 14.63
N ALA A 182 1.95 6.03 14.88
CA ALA A 182 1.65 7.16 15.77
C ALA A 182 2.17 6.90 17.21
N ALA A 183 1.97 5.70 17.74
CA ALA A 183 2.48 5.30 19.05
C ALA A 183 4.01 5.26 19.11
N MET A 184 4.68 4.83 18.03
CA MET A 184 6.14 4.92 17.93
C MET A 184 6.62 6.35 18.02
N ALA A 185 6.01 7.26 17.25
CA ALA A 185 6.35 8.67 17.25
C ALA A 185 6.15 9.32 18.64
N GLU A 186 5.04 9.01 19.31
CA GLU A 186 4.76 9.45 20.68
C GLU A 186 5.79 8.92 21.67
N ALA A 187 6.07 7.61 21.64
CA ALA A 187 6.99 6.97 22.58
C ALA A 187 8.44 7.42 22.38
N LEU A 188 8.90 7.56 21.13
CA LEU A 188 10.25 8.02 20.81
C LEU A 188 10.46 9.45 21.32
N THR A 189 9.54 10.35 20.99
CA THR A 189 9.65 11.76 21.41
C THR A 189 9.45 11.92 22.92
N PHE A 190 8.56 11.15 23.55
CA PHE A 190 8.46 11.10 25.01
C PHE A 190 9.78 10.64 25.63
N GLY A 191 10.41 9.57 25.11
CA GLY A 191 11.73 9.11 25.55
C GLY A 191 12.79 10.21 25.52
N MET A 192 12.81 11.04 24.48
CA MET A 192 13.72 12.18 24.39
C MET A 192 13.49 13.22 25.50
N THR A 193 12.25 13.46 25.93
CA THR A 193 11.97 14.33 27.09
C THR A 193 12.53 13.76 28.40
N GLN A 194 12.77 12.45 28.45
CA GLN A 194 13.38 11.75 29.58
C GLN A 194 14.91 11.64 29.46
N GLY A 195 15.52 12.32 28.48
CA GLY A 195 16.97 12.27 28.25
C GLY A 195 17.46 11.04 27.49
N ILE A 196 16.57 10.26 26.88
CA ILE A 196 16.94 9.09 26.08
C ILE A 196 17.20 9.53 24.63
N ALA A 197 18.41 9.28 24.13
CA ALA A 197 18.75 9.54 22.74
C ALA A 197 17.95 8.61 21.78
N PRO A 198 17.52 9.08 20.60
CA PRO A 198 16.78 8.28 19.62
C PRO A 198 17.44 6.94 19.27
N GLU A 199 18.77 6.90 19.17
CA GLU A 199 19.57 5.69 18.90
C GLU A 199 19.44 4.68 20.04
N THR A 200 19.38 5.17 21.29
CA THR A 200 19.20 4.32 22.47
C THR A 200 17.79 3.74 22.50
N PHE A 201 16.77 4.55 22.16
CA PHE A 201 15.40 4.07 21.99
C PHE A 201 15.33 2.94 20.95
N LEU A 202 15.91 3.16 19.76
CA LEU A 202 15.92 2.17 18.67
C LEU A 202 16.72 0.91 19.01
N LYS A 203 17.75 1.01 19.86
CA LYS A 203 18.50 -0.16 20.33
C LYS A 203 17.68 -1.01 21.32
N VAL A 204 16.89 -0.38 22.19
CA VAL A 204 16.23 -1.05 23.33
C VAL A 204 14.85 -1.56 22.94
N ILE A 205 13.97 -0.72 22.41
CA ILE A 205 12.54 -1.05 22.27
C ILE A 205 12.28 -2.26 21.35
N PRO A 206 12.98 -2.45 20.22
CA PRO A 206 12.85 -3.66 19.41
C PRO A 206 13.15 -4.99 20.12
N LYS A 207 13.77 -4.95 21.31
CA LYS A 207 14.03 -6.13 22.15
C LYS A 207 13.05 -6.27 23.31
N CYS A 208 12.08 -5.37 23.42
CA CYS A 208 11.09 -5.31 24.49
C CYS A 208 9.69 -5.61 23.95
N ALA A 209 8.76 -5.96 24.85
CA ALA A 209 7.38 -6.29 24.50
C ALA A 209 6.60 -5.11 23.89
N GLY A 210 7.07 -3.87 24.05
CA GLY A 210 6.47 -2.68 23.44
C GLY A 210 6.80 -2.48 21.96
N THR A 211 7.57 -3.39 21.34
CA THR A 211 7.89 -3.30 19.91
C THR A 211 6.67 -3.57 19.02
N SER A 212 6.79 -3.13 17.77
CA SER A 212 5.93 -3.56 16.66
C SER A 212 6.73 -3.54 15.37
N TRP A 213 6.26 -4.25 14.34
CA TRP A 213 6.91 -4.20 13.03
C TRP A 213 7.01 -2.77 12.48
N MET A 214 5.96 -1.95 12.66
CA MET A 214 5.96 -0.57 12.20
C MET A 214 6.98 0.29 12.95
N LEU A 215 7.16 0.05 14.26
CA LEU A 215 8.19 0.72 15.05
C LEU A 215 9.57 0.38 14.52
N GLU A 216 9.87 -0.91 14.37
CA GLU A 216 11.17 -1.39 13.88
C GLU A 216 11.48 -0.90 12.47
N ASN A 217 10.45 -0.67 11.66
CA ASN A 217 10.60 -0.21 10.29
C ASN A 217 10.69 1.32 10.16
N ARG A 218 10.04 2.12 11.03
CA ARG A 218 9.98 3.59 10.92
C ARG A 218 10.88 4.35 11.88
N ALA A 219 11.12 3.84 13.08
CA ALA A 219 12.04 4.49 14.01
C ALA A 219 13.45 4.70 13.43
N PRO A 220 14.02 3.78 12.61
CA PRO A 220 15.29 4.04 11.92
C PRO A 220 15.30 5.29 11.04
N HIS A 221 14.17 5.65 10.41
CA HIS A 221 14.07 6.85 9.56
C HIS A 221 14.21 8.12 10.40
N VAL A 222 13.54 8.17 11.56
CA VAL A 222 13.65 9.27 12.52
C VAL A 222 15.08 9.41 13.05
N VAL A 223 15.71 8.28 13.42
CA VAL A 223 17.09 8.27 13.93
C VAL A 223 18.09 8.72 12.86
N ALA A 224 17.89 8.31 11.60
CA ALA A 224 18.73 8.72 10.49
C ALA A 224 18.51 10.19 10.08
N GLY A 225 17.41 10.82 10.51
CA GLY A 225 16.99 12.13 10.03
C GLY A 225 16.61 12.14 8.55
N ASP A 226 16.30 10.97 7.97
CA ASP A 226 15.89 10.83 6.58
C ASP A 226 14.38 10.62 6.49
N TYR A 227 13.69 11.65 6.01
CA TYR A 227 12.24 11.65 5.82
C TYR A 227 11.85 11.52 4.34
N THR A 228 12.73 10.96 3.51
CA THR A 228 12.42 10.60 2.13
C THR A 228 11.30 9.55 2.10
N PRO A 229 10.16 9.82 1.41
CA PRO A 229 8.98 8.98 1.54
C PRO A 229 9.15 7.59 0.91
N HIS A 230 9.13 6.56 1.75
CA HIS A 230 8.84 5.19 1.30
C HIS A 230 7.34 4.86 1.39
N SER A 231 6.67 5.55 2.31
CA SER A 231 5.22 5.67 2.46
C SER A 231 4.96 7.09 2.98
N ALA A 232 4.07 7.84 2.34
CA ALA A 232 3.88 9.25 2.66
C ALA A 232 2.93 9.46 3.86
N VAL A 233 3.08 10.55 4.60
CA VAL A 233 2.15 10.95 5.67
C VAL A 233 0.69 10.90 5.19
N ASP A 234 0.39 11.45 4.01
CA ASP A 234 -0.98 11.54 3.48
C ASP A 234 -1.62 10.18 3.11
N ILE A 235 -0.86 9.07 3.16
CA ILE A 235 -1.43 7.72 3.07
C ILE A 235 -2.31 7.44 4.30
N TRP A 236 -1.92 7.89 5.48
CA TRP A 236 -2.58 7.52 6.74
C TRP A 236 -3.91 8.23 6.98
N PRO A 237 -4.10 9.53 6.67
CA PRO A 237 -5.41 10.15 6.71
C PRO A 237 -6.43 9.42 5.83
N LYS A 238 -6.01 8.96 4.64
CA LYS A 238 -6.83 8.14 3.74
C LYS A 238 -7.15 6.77 4.36
N ASP A 239 -6.12 6.01 4.74
CA ASP A 239 -6.30 4.63 5.20
C ASP A 239 -7.04 4.55 6.52
N LEU A 240 -6.67 5.38 7.51
CA LEU A 240 -7.38 5.43 8.79
C LEU A 240 -8.79 6.01 8.62
N GLY A 241 -9.03 6.87 7.64
CA GLY A 241 -10.37 7.28 7.22
C GLY A 241 -11.24 6.10 6.78
N ILE A 242 -10.72 5.26 5.87
CA ILE A 242 -11.41 4.02 5.43
C ILE A 242 -11.70 3.11 6.63
N VAL A 243 -10.75 2.94 7.54
CA VAL A 243 -10.91 2.14 8.76
C VAL A 243 -12.03 2.69 9.65
N LEU A 244 -12.05 4.00 9.90
CA LEU A 244 -13.06 4.62 10.75
C LEU A 244 -14.45 4.62 10.12
N ASP A 245 -14.55 4.76 8.80
CA ASP A 245 -15.83 4.63 8.10
C ASP A 245 -16.37 3.20 8.17
N ALA A 246 -15.50 2.18 7.99
CA ALA A 246 -15.87 0.78 8.19
C ALA A 246 -16.30 0.49 9.64
N ALA A 247 -15.57 1.01 10.63
CA ALA A 247 -15.93 0.90 12.04
C ALA A 247 -17.31 1.53 12.32
N ARG A 248 -17.57 2.73 11.78
CA ARG A 248 -18.85 3.42 11.91
C ARG A 248 -20.00 2.61 11.32
N ALA A 249 -19.81 2.04 10.12
CA ALA A 249 -20.82 1.20 9.47
C ALA A 249 -21.18 -0.04 10.33
N SER A 250 -20.22 -0.60 11.05
CA SER A 250 -20.42 -1.72 11.98
C SER A 250 -20.81 -1.30 13.40
N LYS A 251 -21.04 -0.01 13.68
CA LYS A 251 -21.28 0.54 15.02
C LYS A 251 -20.17 0.16 16.03
N PHE A 252 -18.94 -0.01 15.54
CA PHE A 252 -17.77 -0.32 16.34
C PHE A 252 -17.03 0.97 16.74
N ALA A 253 -16.70 1.10 18.03
CA ALA A 253 -15.91 2.23 18.52
C ALA A 253 -14.41 1.94 18.35
N ALA A 254 -13.71 2.77 17.57
CA ALA A 254 -12.27 2.65 17.31
C ALA A 254 -11.48 3.87 17.84
N PRO A 255 -11.41 4.08 19.17
CA PRO A 255 -10.85 5.31 19.75
C PRO A 255 -9.35 5.49 19.49
N LEU A 256 -8.56 4.41 19.52
CA LEU A 256 -7.12 4.48 19.26
C LEU A 256 -6.82 4.90 17.82
N THR A 257 -7.56 4.33 16.87
CA THR A 257 -7.49 4.69 15.45
C THR A 257 -7.84 6.16 15.22
N ALA A 258 -8.88 6.65 15.91
CA ALA A 258 -9.28 8.05 15.83
C ALA A 258 -8.19 8.99 16.37
N ALA A 259 -7.57 8.64 17.50
CA ALA A 259 -6.46 9.39 18.06
C ALA A 259 -5.24 9.40 17.12
N ALA A 260 -4.88 8.25 16.55
CA ALA A 260 -3.79 8.14 15.58
C ALA A 260 -4.05 8.98 14.33
N LEU A 261 -5.28 8.95 13.79
CA LEU A 261 -5.68 9.76 12.65
C LEU A 261 -5.45 11.26 12.90
N GLN A 262 -5.77 11.77 14.10
CA GLN A 262 -5.56 13.19 14.40
C GLN A 262 -4.08 13.60 14.32
N GLN A 263 -3.14 12.70 14.64
CA GLN A 263 -1.72 13.00 14.53
C GLN A 263 -1.27 13.11 13.08
N PHE A 264 -1.76 12.22 12.20
CA PHE A 264 -1.46 12.31 10.77
C PHE A 264 -2.13 13.52 10.11
N VAL A 265 -3.35 13.88 10.52
CA VAL A 265 -4.01 15.11 10.07
C VAL A 265 -3.21 16.35 10.51
N ALA A 266 -2.72 16.37 11.75
CA ALA A 266 -1.85 17.44 12.23
C ALA A 266 -0.53 17.52 11.42
N ALA A 267 0.11 16.38 11.14
CA ALA A 267 1.32 16.31 10.33
C ALA A 267 1.07 16.83 8.90
N SER A 268 -0.02 16.40 8.27
CA SER A 268 -0.43 16.88 6.94
C SER A 268 -0.67 18.40 6.95
N GLY A 269 -1.38 18.91 7.95
CA GLY A 269 -1.62 20.35 8.16
C GLY A 269 -0.35 21.17 8.44
N MET A 270 0.74 20.53 8.85
CA MET A 270 2.08 21.13 8.96
C MET A 270 2.84 21.18 7.62
N GLY A 271 2.24 20.71 6.52
CA GLY A 271 2.87 20.63 5.20
C GLY A 271 3.72 19.36 5.00
N LEU A 272 3.66 18.39 5.91
CA LEU A 272 4.48 17.18 5.87
C LEU A 272 3.87 16.06 5.01
N GLY A 273 2.75 16.30 4.33
CA GLY A 273 1.95 15.28 3.66
C GLY A 273 2.70 14.38 2.68
N ARG A 274 3.75 14.92 2.05
CA ARG A 274 4.61 14.21 1.06
C ARG A 274 5.90 13.64 1.65
N GLU A 275 6.18 13.85 2.93
CA GLU A 275 7.32 13.24 3.61
C GLU A 275 7.01 11.80 4.04
N ASP A 276 8.04 11.05 4.41
CA ASP A 276 7.90 9.73 5.01
C ASP A 276 6.95 9.78 6.22
N ASP A 277 6.12 8.76 6.37
CA ASP A 277 5.11 8.73 7.43
C ASP A 277 5.71 8.71 8.86
N ALA A 278 7.00 8.42 9.02
CA ALA A 278 7.76 8.64 10.25
C ALA A 278 7.81 10.13 10.67
N ALA A 279 7.58 11.07 9.74
CA ALA A 279 7.49 12.50 10.00
C ALA A 279 6.33 12.89 10.92
N VAL A 280 5.40 11.98 11.22
CA VAL A 280 4.40 12.21 12.29
C VAL A 280 5.08 12.46 13.65
N ALA A 281 6.32 11.99 13.86
CA ALA A 281 7.14 12.34 15.02
C ALA A 281 7.41 13.85 15.15
N LYS A 282 7.44 14.59 14.04
CA LYS A 282 7.63 16.05 14.04
C LYS A 282 6.48 16.79 14.72
N VAL A 283 5.26 16.21 14.71
CA VAL A 283 4.10 16.77 15.44
C VAL A 283 4.39 16.79 16.94
N TYR A 284 4.81 15.64 17.48
CA TYR A 284 5.13 15.49 18.89
C TYR A 284 6.35 16.30 19.30
N ALA A 285 7.42 16.25 18.49
CA ALA A 285 8.65 17.02 18.74
C ALA A 285 8.37 18.53 18.79
N ARG A 286 7.56 19.07 17.86
CA ARG A 286 7.14 20.48 17.89
C ARG A 286 6.39 20.81 19.19
N ASN A 287 5.45 19.96 19.61
CA ASN A 287 4.65 20.19 20.80
C ASN A 287 5.50 20.13 22.09
N ALA A 288 6.53 19.30 22.10
CA ALA A 288 7.47 19.12 23.23
C ALA A 288 8.73 20.00 23.13
N GLN A 289 8.85 20.86 22.10
CA GLN A 289 10.02 21.71 21.84
C GLN A 289 11.34 20.92 21.73
N LEU A 290 11.29 19.76 21.06
CA LEU A 290 12.44 18.88 20.82
C LEU A 290 12.99 19.07 19.40
N SER A 291 14.31 18.96 19.24
CA SER A 291 14.98 18.84 17.95
C SER A 291 15.15 17.37 17.58
N LEU A 292 14.53 16.94 16.48
CA LEU A 292 14.75 15.59 15.92
C LEU A 292 16.02 15.58 15.03
N PRO A 293 16.67 14.42 14.86
CA PRO A 293 17.75 14.28 13.89
C PRO A 293 17.33 14.76 12.49
N GLY A 294 18.25 15.43 11.78
CA GLY A 294 18.02 15.94 10.42
C GLY A 294 17.16 17.20 10.33
N LEU A 295 16.71 17.77 11.46
CA LEU A 295 16.02 19.06 11.52
C LEU A 295 16.95 20.10 12.15
N GLU A 296 17.47 21.01 11.33
CA GLU A 296 18.18 22.22 11.77
C GLU A 296 17.21 23.31 12.23
#